data_AF-A0AAW1EBV2-F1
#
_entry.id   AF-A0AAW1EBV2-F1
#
_cell.length_a   1.000
_cell.length_b   1.000
_cell.length_c   1.000
_cell.angle_alpha   90.00
_cell.angle_beta   90.00
_cell.angle_gamma   90.00
#
_symmetry.space_group_name_H-M   'P 1'
#
loop_
_entity.id
_entity.type
_entity.pdbx_description
1 polymer ?
#
loop_
_entity_poly.entity_id
_entity_poly.type
_entity_poly.pdbx_seq_one_letter_code
_entity_poly.pdbx_strand_id
1 'polypeptide(L)'
;MKKYPSPSQDELHAEIYAEKAWTLMKFSTDRELVSDYFQKAIRMQPDMVEWNTSHILYSKTDDVLEKMRVAKEQDPDNLSLAVYYLEQRAKKGERIEDEARELARRVLRNPVSSHSGIKGILRVYRYYVSFDEAIDLAEEALENHPDERYLKRCAALYYKWFIYFSSSRPKQSTIDRAISLLKEVISLYPHCSLMKEVDLANIYAKSNHTKAIAEQMYQELLESDLEPADKQLLYNNYAKYLKCDRQEYQRSVQYHMKVAAIPHQSSFRRNSIKILERIKNRRSNPMLRGIEEFLENLQEP
;
A
#
# COMPACT_ATOMS: atom_id res chain seq x y z
N MET A 1 -27.46 22.08 32.47
CA MET A 1 -27.54 20.79 31.73
C MET A 1 -26.15 20.16 31.71
N LYS A 2 -26.01 18.87 32.03
CA LYS A 2 -24.72 18.16 31.89
C LYS A 2 -24.34 18.14 30.42
N LYS A 3 -23.12 18.55 30.10
CA LYS A 3 -22.59 18.65 28.73
C LYS A 3 -22.54 17.30 28.00
N TYR A 4 -22.62 16.20 28.75
CA TYR A 4 -22.68 14.82 28.28
C TYR A 4 -23.65 14.02 29.17
N PRO A 5 -24.89 13.75 28.75
CA PRO A 5 -25.77 12.84 29.47
C PRO A 5 -25.18 11.42 29.41
N SER A 6 -25.20 10.71 30.54
CA SER A 6 -24.74 9.32 30.58
C SER A 6 -25.73 8.44 29.79
N PRO A 7 -25.25 7.58 28.87
CA PRO A 7 -26.09 6.57 28.23
C PRO A 7 -26.69 5.60 29.26
N SER A 8 -27.67 4.81 28.81
CA SER A 8 -28.18 3.67 29.60
C SER A 8 -27.04 2.70 29.95
N GLN A 9 -27.19 1.89 31.00
CA GLN A 9 -26.12 1.01 31.51
C GLN A 9 -25.54 0.03 30.46
N ASP A 10 -26.25 -0.20 29.35
CA ASP A 10 -25.86 -1.13 28.28
C ASP A 10 -25.32 -0.44 27.00
N GLU A 11 -25.37 0.89 26.89
CA GLU A 11 -24.97 1.63 25.68
C GLU A 11 -23.70 2.46 25.93
N LEU A 12 -22.75 2.42 25.00
CA LEU A 12 -21.51 3.19 25.14
C LEU A 12 -21.76 4.66 24.76
N HIS A 13 -20.91 5.56 25.27
CA HIS A 13 -20.87 6.94 24.77
C HIS A 13 -20.51 6.96 23.28
N ALA A 14 -21.07 7.93 22.56
CA ALA A 14 -20.89 8.07 21.13
C ALA A 14 -19.40 8.30 20.74
N GLU A 15 -18.66 9.00 21.58
CA GLU A 15 -17.20 9.18 21.48
C GLU A 15 -16.46 7.84 21.58
N ILE A 16 -16.90 6.92 22.44
CA ILE A 16 -16.29 5.58 22.57
C ILE A 16 -16.54 4.75 21.30
N TYR A 17 -17.73 4.87 20.70
CA TYR A 17 -18.01 4.22 19.42
C TYR A 17 -17.13 4.78 18.29
N ALA A 18 -16.95 6.11 18.23
CA ALA A 18 -16.06 6.75 17.25
C ALA A 18 -14.59 6.33 17.43
N GLU A 19 -14.08 6.32 18.66
CA GLU A 19 -12.71 5.88 18.97
C GLU A 19 -12.47 4.41 18.60
N LYS A 20 -13.44 3.53 18.87
CA LYS A 20 -13.39 2.13 18.42
C LYS A 20 -13.35 2.05 16.89
N ALA A 21 -14.16 2.85 16.20
CA ALA A 21 -14.19 2.89 14.75
C ALA A 21 -12.84 3.36 14.16
N TRP A 22 -12.26 4.45 14.67
CA TRP A 22 -10.94 4.94 14.22
C TRP A 22 -9.81 3.95 14.51
N THR A 23 -9.84 3.30 15.67
CA THR A 23 -8.89 2.26 16.02
C THR A 23 -8.98 1.09 15.05
N LEU A 24 -10.19 0.59 14.80
CA LEU A 24 -10.41 -0.51 13.85
C LEU A 24 -10.09 -0.10 12.41
N MET A 25 -10.34 1.15 12.02
CA MET A 25 -9.93 1.67 10.71
C MET A 25 -8.41 1.57 10.50
N LYS A 26 -7.62 1.68 11.58
CA LYS A 26 -6.16 1.57 11.54
C LYS A 26 -5.66 0.13 11.48
N PHE A 27 -6.28 -0.77 12.24
CA PHE A 27 -5.75 -2.11 12.52
C PHE A 27 -6.55 -3.27 11.93
N SER A 28 -7.78 -3.03 11.47
CA SER A 28 -8.68 -4.04 10.92
C SER A 28 -8.95 -3.81 9.44
N THR A 29 -9.22 -4.90 8.73
CA THR A 29 -9.76 -4.89 7.36
C THR A 29 -11.27 -5.04 7.32
N ASP A 30 -11.91 -5.31 8.46
CA ASP A 30 -13.35 -5.48 8.58
C ASP A 30 -14.06 -4.14 8.42
N ARG A 31 -14.57 -3.93 7.21
CA ARG A 31 -15.13 -2.63 6.89
C ARG A 31 -16.53 -2.40 7.42
N GLU A 32 -17.30 -3.48 7.52
CA GLU A 32 -18.68 -3.45 7.99
C GLU A 32 -18.69 -3.08 9.46
N LEU A 33 -17.81 -3.71 10.25
CA LEU A 33 -17.70 -3.41 11.68
C LEU A 33 -17.33 -1.96 11.98
N VAL A 34 -16.38 -1.38 11.24
CA VAL A 34 -16.02 0.04 11.40
C VAL A 34 -17.18 0.94 10.99
N SER A 35 -17.87 0.62 9.89
CA SER A 35 -19.05 1.36 9.46
C SER A 35 -20.15 1.33 10.53
N ASP A 36 -20.41 0.18 11.12
CA ASP A 36 -21.42 0.00 12.17
C ASP A 36 -21.11 0.84 13.41
N TYR A 37 -19.83 0.90 13.82
CA TYR A 37 -19.44 1.73 14.95
C TYR A 37 -19.62 3.23 14.67
N PHE A 38 -19.24 3.71 13.49
CA PHE A 38 -19.52 5.10 13.13
C PHE A 38 -21.03 5.38 13.04
N GLN A 39 -21.83 4.47 12.48
CA GLN A 39 -23.28 4.65 12.43
C GLN A 39 -23.90 4.75 13.82
N LYS A 40 -23.43 3.95 14.80
CA LYS A 40 -23.87 4.07 16.19
C LYS A 40 -23.53 5.44 16.77
N ALA A 41 -22.31 5.92 16.56
CA ALA A 41 -21.92 7.27 16.98
C ALA A 41 -22.83 8.34 16.34
N ILE A 42 -22.98 8.32 15.01
CA ILE A 42 -23.80 9.29 14.24
C ILE A 42 -25.27 9.27 14.69
N ARG A 43 -25.85 8.10 14.99
CA ARG A 43 -27.24 8.03 15.52
C ARG A 43 -27.39 8.77 16.85
N MET A 44 -26.36 8.79 17.67
CA MET A 44 -26.36 9.45 18.98
C MET A 44 -26.06 10.95 18.90
N GLN A 45 -25.13 11.37 18.03
CA GLN A 45 -24.86 12.79 17.74
C GLN A 45 -24.70 12.98 16.22
N PRO A 46 -25.79 13.26 15.48
CA PRO A 46 -25.76 13.35 14.02
C PRO A 46 -25.00 14.57 13.49
N ASP A 47 -24.90 15.62 14.29
CA ASP A 47 -24.27 16.89 13.91
C ASP A 47 -22.73 16.86 14.04
N MET A 48 -22.16 15.78 14.56
CA MET A 48 -20.70 15.63 14.69
C MET A 48 -20.07 15.37 13.33
N VAL A 49 -19.44 16.42 12.79
CA VAL A 49 -18.84 16.43 11.45
C VAL A 49 -17.76 15.35 11.30
N GLU A 50 -16.93 15.16 12.33
CA GLU A 50 -15.80 14.22 12.28
C GLU A 50 -16.25 12.77 12.09
N TRP A 51 -17.38 12.37 12.70
CA TRP A 51 -17.92 11.02 12.58
C TRP A 51 -18.50 10.78 11.19
N ASN A 52 -19.24 11.75 10.67
CA ASN A 52 -19.82 11.70 9.33
C ASN A 52 -18.71 11.64 8.26
N THR A 53 -17.71 12.51 8.34
CA THR A 53 -16.57 12.51 7.40
C THR A 53 -15.80 11.20 7.46
N SER A 54 -15.53 10.68 8.65
CA SER A 54 -14.79 9.42 8.83
C SER A 54 -15.56 8.22 8.29
N HIS A 55 -16.88 8.17 8.50
CA HIS A 55 -17.76 7.15 7.93
C HIS A 55 -17.73 7.15 6.40
N ILE A 56 -17.77 8.34 5.78
CA ILE A 56 -17.71 8.51 4.32
C ILE A 56 -16.35 8.06 3.76
N LEU A 57 -15.25 8.45 4.40
CA LEU A 57 -13.90 8.05 4.00
C LEU A 57 -13.72 6.53 3.98
N TYR A 58 -14.36 5.84 4.93
CA TYR A 58 -14.13 4.43 5.16
C TYR A 58 -15.12 3.50 4.46
N SER A 59 -16.38 3.93 4.26
CA SER A 59 -17.42 3.16 3.59
C SER A 59 -17.12 2.86 2.11
N LYS A 60 -16.28 3.68 1.43
CA LYS A 60 -15.77 3.46 0.05
C LYS A 60 -16.79 2.85 -0.93
N THR A 61 -17.98 3.44 -1.02
CA THR A 61 -18.99 3.06 -2.01
C THR A 61 -19.05 4.10 -3.14
N ASP A 62 -19.27 3.63 -4.38
CA ASP A 62 -19.27 4.45 -5.59
C ASP A 62 -20.48 5.42 -5.68
N ASP A 63 -21.51 5.17 -4.88
CA ASP A 63 -22.77 5.94 -4.80
C ASP A 63 -22.73 7.10 -3.78
N VAL A 64 -21.54 7.65 -3.51
CA VAL A 64 -21.32 8.58 -2.39
C VAL A 64 -20.66 9.90 -2.84
N LEU A 65 -20.50 10.14 -4.15
CA LEU A 65 -19.83 11.36 -4.63
C LEU A 65 -20.51 12.64 -4.09
N GLU A 66 -21.85 12.67 -4.07
CA GLU A 66 -22.60 13.80 -3.54
C GLU A 66 -22.45 13.95 -2.02
N LYS A 67 -22.48 12.83 -1.29
CA LYS A 67 -22.23 12.83 0.16
C LYS A 67 -20.80 13.28 0.49
N MET A 68 -19.81 12.90 -0.32
CA MET A 68 -18.43 13.39 -0.20
C MET A 68 -18.33 14.89 -0.47
N ARG A 69 -19.06 15.40 -1.46
CA ARG A 69 -19.14 16.85 -1.74
C ARG A 69 -19.68 17.60 -0.52
N VAL A 70 -20.82 17.17 0.01
CA VAL A 70 -21.44 17.77 1.20
C VAL A 70 -20.51 17.68 2.41
N ALA A 71 -19.90 16.52 2.66
CA ALA A 71 -18.97 16.37 3.79
C ALA A 71 -17.70 17.23 3.62
N LYS A 72 -17.20 17.42 2.39
CA LYS A 72 -16.06 18.31 2.12
C LYS A 72 -16.42 19.77 2.39
N GLU A 73 -17.67 20.16 2.15
CA GLU A 73 -18.18 21.51 2.46
C GLU A 73 -18.36 21.72 3.97
N GLN A 74 -18.76 20.68 4.69
CA GLN A 74 -18.91 20.70 6.14
C GLN A 74 -17.56 20.60 6.88
N ASP A 75 -16.56 19.96 6.28
CA ASP A 75 -15.23 19.70 6.83
C ASP A 75 -14.11 20.14 5.86
N PRO A 76 -13.97 21.45 5.57
CA PRO A 76 -13.07 21.95 4.53
C PRO A 76 -11.58 21.75 4.84
N ASP A 77 -11.25 21.52 6.10
CA ASP A 77 -9.88 21.30 6.59
C ASP A 77 -9.46 19.82 6.55
N ASN A 78 -10.40 18.91 6.32
CA ASN A 78 -10.11 17.50 6.16
C ASN A 78 -9.52 17.21 4.78
N LEU A 79 -8.21 17.41 4.68
CA LEU A 79 -7.46 17.20 3.44
C LEU A 79 -7.52 15.75 2.97
N SER A 80 -7.63 14.77 3.87
CA SER A 80 -7.82 13.37 3.47
C SER A 80 -9.13 13.16 2.71
N LEU A 81 -10.24 13.76 3.17
CA LEU A 81 -11.52 13.73 2.45
C LEU A 81 -11.41 14.47 1.12
N ALA A 82 -10.82 15.67 1.10
CA ALA A 82 -10.65 16.45 -0.13
C ALA A 82 -9.87 15.67 -1.19
N VAL A 83 -8.78 15.00 -0.80
CA VAL A 83 -7.94 14.18 -1.69
C VAL A 83 -8.71 12.95 -2.18
N TYR A 84 -9.48 12.30 -1.30
CA TYR A 84 -10.28 11.14 -1.67
C TYR A 84 -11.40 11.50 -2.65
N TYR A 85 -12.09 12.62 -2.41
CA TYR A 85 -13.10 13.16 -3.33
C TYR A 85 -12.49 13.49 -4.70
N LEU A 86 -11.32 14.12 -4.73
CA LEU A 86 -10.59 14.43 -5.96
C LEU A 86 -10.26 13.15 -6.77
N GLU A 87 -9.79 12.10 -6.09
CA GLU A 87 -9.51 10.80 -6.71
C GLU A 87 -10.76 10.18 -7.33
N GLN A 88 -11.92 10.28 -6.66
CA GLN A 88 -13.17 9.73 -7.20
C GLN A 88 -13.68 10.49 -8.43
N ARG A 89 -13.51 11.81 -8.45
CA ARG A 89 -13.80 12.64 -9.63
C ARG A 89 -12.86 12.30 -10.79
N ALA A 90 -11.58 12.11 -10.51
CA ALA A 90 -10.59 11.68 -11.51
C ALA A 90 -10.98 10.34 -12.16
N LYS A 91 -11.46 9.37 -11.36
CA LYS A 91 -11.96 8.08 -11.87
C LYS A 91 -13.16 8.20 -12.79
N LYS A 92 -14.01 9.23 -12.59
CA LYS A 92 -15.13 9.55 -13.47
C LYS A 92 -14.71 10.29 -14.75
N GLY A 93 -13.41 10.55 -14.93
CA GLY A 93 -12.85 11.20 -16.12
C GLY A 93 -12.86 12.73 -16.06
N GLU A 94 -13.09 13.30 -14.87
CA GLU A 94 -12.98 14.76 -14.69
C GLU A 94 -11.53 15.22 -14.74
N ARG A 95 -11.30 16.41 -15.31
CA ARG A 95 -10.00 17.10 -15.26
C ARG A 95 -9.82 17.70 -13.87
N ILE A 96 -8.74 17.31 -13.21
CA ILE A 96 -8.48 17.56 -11.79
C ILE A 96 -7.09 18.15 -11.53
N GLU A 97 -6.31 18.40 -12.58
CA GLU A 97 -4.87 18.68 -12.50
C GLU A 97 -4.58 19.95 -11.69
N ASP A 98 -5.30 21.04 -11.94
CA ASP A 98 -5.09 22.31 -11.22
C ASP A 98 -5.57 22.22 -9.76
N GLU A 99 -6.69 21.53 -9.51
CA GLU A 99 -7.17 21.28 -8.14
C GLU A 99 -6.23 20.35 -7.37
N ALA A 100 -5.62 19.36 -8.05
CA ALA A 100 -4.60 18.49 -7.47
C ALA A 100 -3.37 19.28 -7.03
N ARG A 101 -2.88 20.22 -7.86
CA ARG A 101 -1.75 21.08 -7.53
C ARG A 101 -2.02 21.98 -6.35
N GLU A 102 -3.21 22.58 -6.29
CA GLU A 102 -3.57 23.43 -5.15
C GLU A 102 -3.74 22.60 -3.87
N LEU A 103 -4.39 21.44 -3.96
CA LEU A 103 -4.58 20.55 -2.83
C LEU A 103 -3.24 19.99 -2.31
N ALA A 104 -2.30 19.70 -3.21
CA ALA A 104 -0.96 19.26 -2.84
C ALA A 104 -0.23 20.28 -1.97
N ARG A 105 -0.27 21.57 -2.34
CA ARG A 105 0.32 22.66 -1.52
C ARG A 105 -0.28 22.70 -0.12
N ARG A 106 -1.61 22.53 0.00
CA ARG A 106 -2.29 22.47 1.31
C ARG A 106 -1.84 21.27 2.13
N VAL A 107 -1.76 20.08 1.50
CA VAL A 107 -1.33 18.84 2.16
C VAL A 107 0.10 18.94 2.68
N LEU A 108 1.01 19.58 1.93
CA LEU A 108 2.41 19.74 2.33
C LEU A 108 2.68 20.82 3.38
N ARG A 109 1.80 21.82 3.49
CA ARG A 109 1.89 22.85 4.54
C ARG A 109 1.49 22.31 5.92
N ASN A 110 0.60 21.32 5.96
CA ASN A 110 0.13 20.74 7.21
C ASN A 110 1.11 19.69 7.76
N PRO A 111 1.17 19.48 9.09
CA PRO A 111 1.97 18.42 9.68
C PRO A 111 1.66 17.07 9.01
N VAL A 112 2.70 16.48 8.41
CA VAL A 112 2.54 15.29 7.59
C VAL A 112 2.29 14.09 8.49
N SER A 113 1.14 13.46 8.32
CA SER A 113 0.73 12.26 9.06
C SER A 113 -0.01 11.28 8.16
N SER A 114 -0.36 10.10 8.66
CA SER A 114 -1.19 9.16 7.89
C SER A 114 -2.58 9.69 7.53
N HIS A 115 -3.02 10.76 8.19
CA HIS A 115 -4.32 11.40 7.98
C HIS A 115 -4.20 12.78 7.29
N SER A 116 -2.98 13.19 6.92
CA SER A 116 -2.73 14.45 6.21
C SER A 116 -3.20 14.44 4.75
N GLY A 117 -3.48 13.27 4.17
CA GLY A 117 -3.79 13.12 2.75
C GLY A 117 -2.57 12.91 1.85
N ILE A 118 -1.33 12.99 2.36
CA ILE A 118 -0.08 12.89 1.56
C ILE A 118 -0.01 11.63 0.69
N LYS A 119 -0.35 10.48 1.25
CA LYS A 119 -0.35 9.22 0.51
C LYS A 119 -1.39 9.23 -0.61
N GLY A 120 -2.54 9.86 -0.35
CA GLY A 120 -3.62 9.99 -1.30
C GLY A 120 -3.27 10.96 -2.43
N ILE A 121 -2.67 12.11 -2.13
CA ILE A 121 -2.37 13.11 -3.16
C ILE A 121 -1.28 12.61 -4.11
N LEU A 122 -0.22 11.99 -3.58
CA LEU A 122 0.80 11.36 -4.41
C LEU A 122 0.21 10.25 -5.31
N ARG A 123 -0.87 9.59 -4.86
CA ARG A 123 -1.57 8.56 -5.65
C ARG A 123 -2.38 9.19 -6.77
N VAL A 124 -3.05 10.32 -6.48
CA VAL A 124 -3.75 11.11 -7.50
C VAL A 124 -2.77 11.52 -8.59
N TYR A 125 -1.60 12.05 -8.21
CA TYR A 125 -0.57 12.44 -9.17
C TYR A 125 -0.13 11.28 -10.04
N ARG A 126 0.22 10.15 -9.42
CA ARG A 126 0.67 8.94 -10.11
C ARG A 126 -0.31 8.46 -11.20
N TYR A 127 -1.62 8.49 -10.92
CA TYR A 127 -2.62 7.87 -11.80
C TYR A 127 -3.33 8.85 -12.74
N TYR A 128 -3.43 10.12 -12.36
CA TYR A 128 -4.32 11.07 -13.02
C TYR A 128 -3.67 12.41 -13.40
N VAL A 129 -2.44 12.69 -12.95
CA VAL A 129 -1.75 13.96 -13.28
C VAL A 129 -0.45 13.67 -14.00
N SER A 130 0.61 13.37 -13.26
CA SER A 130 1.94 13.08 -13.79
C SER A 130 2.75 12.33 -12.75
N PHE A 131 3.45 11.29 -13.19
CA PHE A 131 4.35 10.54 -12.31
C PHE A 131 5.56 11.38 -11.92
N ASP A 132 6.15 12.11 -12.87
CA ASP A 132 7.30 12.98 -12.62
C ASP A 132 6.94 14.08 -11.61
N GLU A 133 5.79 14.74 -11.78
CA GLU A 133 5.32 15.74 -10.79
C GLU A 133 5.09 15.11 -9.41
N ALA A 134 4.75 13.82 -9.32
CA ALA A 134 4.60 13.13 -8.03
C ALA A 134 5.94 12.97 -7.30
N ILE A 135 7.04 12.78 -8.05
CA ILE A 135 8.39 12.67 -7.49
C ILE A 135 8.87 14.05 -7.04
N ASP A 136 8.69 15.08 -7.87
CA ASP A 136 9.06 16.45 -7.52
C ASP A 136 8.33 16.90 -6.25
N LEU A 137 7.02 16.62 -6.15
CA LEU A 137 6.21 16.91 -4.97
C LEU A 137 6.72 16.17 -3.72
N ALA A 138 7.15 14.91 -3.86
CA ALA A 138 7.68 14.14 -2.74
C ALA A 138 9.05 14.67 -2.27
N GLU A 139 9.90 15.10 -3.19
CA GLU A 139 11.21 15.69 -2.86
C GLU A 139 11.06 17.08 -2.22
N GLU A 140 10.20 17.95 -2.75
CA GLU A 140 9.88 19.26 -2.13
C GLU A 140 9.37 19.07 -0.68
N ALA A 141 8.51 18.07 -0.47
CA ALA A 141 8.02 17.75 0.86
C ALA A 141 9.17 17.32 1.80
N LEU A 142 10.11 16.51 1.31
CA LEU A 142 11.24 16.01 2.09
C LEU A 142 12.24 17.12 2.43
N GLU A 143 12.42 18.10 1.55
CA GLU A 143 13.24 19.28 1.82
C GLU A 143 12.66 20.13 2.95
N ASN A 144 11.34 20.31 2.96
CA ASN A 144 10.64 21.08 3.98
C ASN A 144 10.53 20.32 5.33
N HIS A 145 10.42 18.99 5.28
CA HIS A 145 10.20 18.14 6.46
C HIS A 145 11.15 16.93 6.48
N PRO A 146 12.48 17.14 6.61
CA PRO A 146 13.49 16.10 6.41
C PRO A 146 13.49 15.01 7.49
N ASP A 147 12.92 15.29 8.67
CA ASP A 147 12.84 14.32 9.76
C ASP A 147 11.54 13.52 9.77
N GLU A 148 10.59 13.84 8.89
CA GLU A 148 9.28 13.21 8.90
C GLU A 148 9.33 11.78 8.36
N ARG A 149 9.21 10.83 9.29
CA ARG A 149 9.36 9.40 9.02
C ARG A 149 8.27 8.86 8.09
N TYR A 150 7.02 9.32 8.24
CA TYR A 150 5.94 8.85 7.38
C TYR A 150 6.12 9.33 5.94
N LEU A 151 6.63 10.56 5.77
CA LEU A 151 6.91 11.15 4.46
C LEU A 151 8.02 10.38 3.73
N LYS A 152 9.13 10.07 4.40
CA LYS A 152 10.20 9.22 3.82
C LYS A 152 9.66 7.89 3.32
N ARG A 153 8.78 7.25 4.10
CA ARG A 153 8.11 6.00 3.71
C ARG A 153 7.20 6.18 2.50
N CYS A 154 6.48 7.29 2.40
CA CYS A 154 5.68 7.63 1.23
C CYS A 154 6.59 7.85 0.01
N ALA A 155 7.60 8.73 0.09
CA ALA A 155 8.53 9.01 -0.99
C ALA A 155 9.21 7.74 -1.52
N ALA A 156 9.75 6.89 -0.64
CA ALA A 156 10.37 5.61 -1.01
C ALA A 156 9.40 4.69 -1.81
N LEU A 157 8.12 4.67 -1.42
CA LEU A 157 7.09 3.91 -2.14
C LEU A 157 6.85 4.46 -3.55
N TYR A 158 6.85 5.78 -3.73
CA TYR A 158 6.64 6.40 -5.04
C TYR A 158 7.86 6.25 -5.94
N TYR A 159 9.08 6.41 -5.41
CA TYR A 159 10.31 6.09 -6.14
C TYR A 159 10.32 4.64 -6.65
N LYS A 160 9.95 3.70 -5.78
CA LYS A 160 9.77 2.30 -6.18
C LYS A 160 8.80 2.19 -7.35
N TRP A 161 7.60 2.75 -7.22
CA TRP A 161 6.62 2.67 -8.30
C TRP A 161 7.10 3.35 -9.58
N PHE A 162 7.81 4.47 -9.50
CA PHE A 162 8.38 5.15 -10.66
C PHE A 162 9.32 4.21 -11.42
N ILE A 163 10.25 3.60 -10.70
CA ILE A 163 11.22 2.64 -11.25
C ILE A 163 10.53 1.42 -11.89
N TYR A 164 9.42 0.96 -11.32
CA TYR A 164 8.70 -0.23 -11.79
C TYR A 164 7.73 0.01 -12.95
N PHE A 165 7.12 1.19 -13.01
CA PHE A 165 6.00 1.47 -13.92
C PHE A 165 6.30 2.58 -14.92
N SER A 166 7.43 3.30 -14.79
CA SER A 166 7.85 4.24 -15.82
C SER A 166 8.07 3.52 -17.15
N SER A 167 7.59 4.13 -18.23
CA SER A 167 7.80 3.62 -19.59
C SER A 167 9.25 3.73 -20.05
N SER A 168 10.04 4.54 -19.37
CA SER A 168 11.46 4.75 -19.66
C SER A 168 12.34 3.99 -18.68
N ARG A 169 13.56 3.65 -19.11
CA ARG A 169 14.55 3.06 -18.20
C ARG A 169 14.92 4.12 -17.15
N PRO A 170 14.78 3.82 -15.84
CA PRO A 170 15.08 4.78 -14.80
C PRO A 170 16.55 5.18 -14.84
N LYS A 171 16.82 6.48 -14.62
CA LYS A 171 18.19 7.01 -14.50
C LYS A 171 18.86 6.43 -13.27
N GLN A 172 20.19 6.26 -13.32
CA GLN A 172 20.94 5.73 -12.18
C GLN A 172 20.75 6.60 -10.92
N SER A 173 20.73 7.93 -11.06
CA SER A 173 20.47 8.85 -9.94
C SER A 173 19.11 8.61 -9.27
N THR A 174 18.07 8.27 -10.04
CA THR A 174 16.75 7.92 -9.50
C THR A 174 16.80 6.61 -8.70
N ILE A 175 17.55 5.62 -9.19
CA ILE A 175 17.76 4.35 -8.50
C ILE A 175 18.53 4.57 -7.18
N ASP A 176 19.60 5.36 -7.23
CA ASP A 176 20.42 5.68 -6.05
C ASP A 176 19.62 6.44 -4.99
N ARG A 177 18.78 7.40 -5.40
CA ARG A 177 17.87 8.12 -4.49
C ARG A 177 16.86 7.18 -3.85
N ALA A 178 16.27 6.27 -4.62
CA ALA A 178 15.34 5.26 -4.11
C ALA A 178 16.01 4.32 -3.09
N ILE A 179 17.25 3.88 -3.37
CA ILE A 179 18.06 3.06 -2.46
C ILE A 179 18.32 3.80 -1.15
N SER A 180 18.75 5.07 -1.22
CA SER A 180 19.01 5.90 -0.04
C SER A 180 17.77 6.00 0.85
N LEU A 181 16.64 6.39 0.26
CA LEU A 181 15.37 6.54 0.99
C LEU A 181 14.90 5.22 1.60
N LEU A 182 15.01 4.10 0.87
CA LEU A 182 14.64 2.78 1.41
C LEU A 182 15.53 2.37 2.58
N LYS A 183 16.84 2.61 2.52
CA LYS A 183 17.76 2.34 3.63
C LYS A 183 17.39 3.16 4.87
N GLU A 184 17.11 4.45 4.71
CA GLU A 184 16.63 5.30 5.80
C GLU A 184 15.31 4.78 6.40
N VAL A 185 14.36 4.38 5.56
CA VAL A 185 13.08 3.82 6.02
C VAL A 185 13.30 2.51 6.80
N ILE A 186 14.20 1.65 6.34
CA ILE A 186 14.56 0.41 7.05
C ILE A 186 15.16 0.74 8.42
N SER A 187 16.11 1.66 8.50
CA SER A 187 16.72 2.06 9.79
C SER A 187 15.72 2.70 10.74
N LEU A 188 14.72 3.40 10.21
CA LEU A 188 13.65 4.01 11.00
C LEU A 188 12.59 3.00 11.47
N TYR A 189 12.49 1.82 10.85
CA TYR A 189 11.49 0.79 11.19
C TYR A 189 12.09 -0.63 11.20
N PRO A 190 13.09 -0.92 12.05
CA PRO A 190 13.83 -2.18 12.01
C PRO A 190 12.95 -3.41 12.27
N HIS A 191 11.93 -3.29 13.12
CA HIS A 191 11.03 -4.40 13.44
C HIS A 191 9.95 -4.67 12.38
N CYS A 192 9.87 -3.88 11.32
CA CYS A 192 8.87 -4.00 10.25
C CYS A 192 9.51 -3.79 8.86
N SER A 193 10.77 -4.22 8.70
CA SER A 193 11.59 -3.93 7.53
C SER A 193 11.53 -4.96 6.41
N LEU A 194 11.08 -6.21 6.64
CA LEU A 194 11.19 -7.29 5.66
C LEU A 194 10.69 -6.91 4.25
N MET A 195 9.46 -6.37 4.15
CA MET A 195 8.91 -5.93 2.86
C MET A 195 9.77 -4.81 2.23
N LYS A 196 10.43 -3.99 3.05
CA LYS A 196 11.25 -2.85 2.59
C LYS A 196 12.64 -3.32 2.18
N GLU A 197 13.18 -4.35 2.83
CA GLU A 197 14.41 -5.04 2.42
C GLU A 197 14.21 -5.79 1.10
N VAL A 198 13.08 -6.48 0.95
CA VAL A 198 12.67 -7.08 -0.32
C VAL A 198 12.50 -6.00 -1.39
N ASP A 199 11.89 -4.86 -1.07
CA ASP A 199 11.79 -3.73 -1.99
C ASP A 199 13.17 -3.16 -2.36
N LEU A 200 14.10 -3.09 -1.41
CA LEU A 200 15.46 -2.62 -1.64
C LEU A 200 16.25 -3.57 -2.56
N ALA A 201 16.19 -4.88 -2.32
CA ALA A 201 16.78 -5.90 -3.20
C ALA A 201 16.22 -5.79 -4.63
N ASN A 202 14.90 -5.61 -4.73
CA ASN A 202 14.19 -5.39 -5.97
C ASN A 202 14.64 -4.13 -6.73
N ILE A 203 14.91 -3.02 -6.04
CA ILE A 203 15.45 -1.80 -6.66
C ILE A 203 16.89 -2.01 -7.12
N TYR A 204 17.73 -2.65 -6.30
CA TYR A 204 19.11 -2.97 -6.72
C TYR A 204 19.16 -3.86 -7.98
N ALA A 205 18.16 -4.71 -8.20
CA ALA A 205 18.07 -5.53 -9.40
C ALA A 205 17.86 -4.72 -10.69
N LYS A 206 17.40 -3.46 -10.59
CA LYS A 206 17.09 -2.59 -11.75
C LYS A 206 18.30 -1.87 -12.35
N SER A 207 19.47 -1.92 -11.69
CA SER A 207 20.72 -1.47 -12.28
C SER A 207 21.68 -2.64 -12.50
N ASN A 208 22.37 -2.63 -13.65
CA ASN A 208 23.34 -3.67 -14.00
C ASN A 208 24.52 -3.70 -13.03
N HIS A 209 24.90 -2.55 -12.46
CA HIS A 209 26.03 -2.44 -11.54
C HIS A 209 25.74 -2.99 -10.14
N THR A 210 24.47 -3.01 -9.74
CA THR A 210 24.05 -3.39 -8.38
C THR A 210 23.30 -4.72 -8.33
N LYS A 211 23.15 -5.40 -9.47
CA LYS A 211 22.42 -6.67 -9.57
C LYS A 211 23.00 -7.77 -8.70
N ALA A 212 24.32 -7.79 -8.49
CA ALA A 212 24.97 -8.74 -7.59
C ALA A 212 24.57 -8.51 -6.12
N ILE A 213 24.39 -7.24 -5.73
CA ILE A 213 23.93 -6.86 -4.37
C ILE A 213 22.50 -7.36 -4.15
N ALA A 214 21.63 -7.26 -5.16
CA ALA A 214 20.27 -7.80 -5.08
C ALA A 214 20.27 -9.32 -4.81
N GLU A 215 21.12 -10.07 -5.49
CA GLU A 215 21.27 -11.52 -5.25
C GLU A 215 21.70 -11.81 -3.83
N GLN A 216 22.76 -11.12 -3.36
CA GLN A 216 23.29 -11.30 -2.02
C GLN A 216 22.21 -11.04 -0.96
N MET A 217 21.50 -9.91 -1.08
CA MET A 217 20.40 -9.58 -0.16
C MET A 217 19.31 -10.65 -0.15
N TYR A 218 18.94 -11.18 -1.31
CA TYR A 218 17.96 -12.27 -1.35
C TYR A 218 18.48 -13.53 -0.67
N GLN A 219 19.76 -13.90 -0.84
CA GLN A 219 20.32 -15.06 -0.14
C GLN A 219 20.30 -14.88 1.40
N GLU A 220 20.73 -13.71 1.89
CA GLU A 220 20.70 -13.38 3.32
C GLU A 220 19.26 -13.45 3.89
N LEU A 221 18.28 -12.91 3.16
CA LEU A 221 16.88 -12.98 3.55
C LEU A 221 16.33 -14.41 3.54
N LEU A 222 16.79 -15.27 2.62
CA LEU A 222 16.35 -16.66 2.50
C LEU A 222 16.87 -17.56 3.63
N GLU A 223 17.96 -17.17 4.28
CA GLU A 223 18.52 -17.84 5.46
C GLU A 223 17.81 -17.44 6.77
N SER A 224 17.03 -16.37 6.74
CA SER A 224 16.33 -15.86 7.91
C SER A 224 15.17 -16.77 8.34
N ASP A 225 14.98 -16.94 9.64
CA ASP A 225 13.79 -17.62 10.16
C ASP A 225 12.59 -16.65 10.15
N LEU A 226 11.61 -16.99 9.35
CA LEU A 226 10.45 -16.15 9.04
C LEU A 226 9.15 -16.93 9.27
N GLU A 227 8.12 -16.21 9.68
CA GLU A 227 6.76 -16.77 9.78
C GLU A 227 6.25 -17.23 8.40
N PRO A 228 5.29 -18.18 8.33
CA PRO A 228 4.78 -18.72 7.07
C PRO A 228 4.34 -17.65 6.05
N ALA A 229 3.67 -16.58 6.51
CA ALA A 229 3.23 -15.48 5.67
C ALA A 229 4.40 -14.72 5.04
N ASP A 230 5.45 -14.48 5.82
CA ASP A 230 6.65 -13.75 5.42
C ASP A 230 7.55 -14.60 4.51
N LYS A 231 7.65 -15.90 4.76
CA LYS A 231 8.30 -16.86 3.85
C LYS A 231 7.63 -16.86 2.47
N GLN A 232 6.30 -16.89 2.43
CA GLN A 232 5.55 -16.80 1.17
C GLN A 232 5.79 -15.48 0.44
N LEU A 233 5.85 -14.36 1.16
CA LEU A 233 6.18 -13.04 0.60
C LEU A 233 7.59 -13.04 -0.02
N LEU A 234 8.58 -13.49 0.73
CA LEU A 234 9.99 -13.51 0.29
C LEU A 234 10.16 -14.41 -0.93
N TYR A 235 9.71 -15.67 -0.86
CA TYR A 235 9.84 -16.62 -1.96
C TYR A 235 9.10 -16.15 -3.22
N ASN A 236 7.94 -15.51 -3.09
CA ASN A 236 7.22 -14.97 -4.23
C ASN A 236 7.98 -13.81 -4.91
N ASN A 237 8.58 -12.92 -4.13
CA ASN A 237 9.39 -11.82 -4.68
C ASN A 237 10.69 -12.34 -5.30
N TYR A 238 11.36 -13.30 -4.66
CA TYR A 238 12.56 -13.91 -5.22
C TYR A 238 12.26 -14.67 -6.53
N ALA A 239 11.14 -15.39 -6.60
CA ALA A 239 10.69 -16.03 -7.84
C ALA A 239 10.51 -15.02 -8.99
N LYS A 240 9.93 -13.85 -8.71
CA LYS A 240 9.76 -12.78 -9.70
C LYS A 240 11.10 -12.19 -10.13
N TYR A 241 12.00 -11.92 -9.19
CA TYR A 241 13.35 -11.45 -9.48
C TYR A 241 14.13 -12.45 -10.35
N LEU A 242 14.10 -13.74 -10.00
CA LEU A 242 14.72 -14.81 -10.80
C LEU A 242 14.21 -14.83 -12.24
N LYS A 243 12.90 -14.67 -12.43
CA LYS A 243 12.29 -14.65 -13.77
C LYS A 243 12.62 -13.39 -14.55
N CYS A 244 12.34 -12.22 -13.97
CA CYS A 244 12.35 -10.95 -14.68
C CYS A 244 13.75 -10.36 -14.82
N ASP A 245 14.55 -10.45 -13.76
CA ASP A 245 15.85 -9.78 -13.69
C ASP A 245 16.98 -10.77 -14.00
N ARG A 246 16.87 -12.04 -13.58
CA ARG A 246 17.91 -13.08 -13.85
C ARG A 246 17.68 -13.95 -15.07
N GLN A 247 16.45 -14.03 -15.59
CA GLN A 247 16.04 -14.96 -16.65
C GLN A 247 16.22 -16.45 -16.28
N GLU A 248 16.24 -16.75 -14.97
CA GLU A 248 16.41 -18.10 -14.42
C GLU A 248 15.05 -18.75 -14.18
N TYR A 249 14.35 -19.07 -15.28
CA TYR A 249 12.95 -19.50 -15.28
C TYR A 249 12.68 -20.77 -14.44
N GLN A 250 13.56 -21.76 -14.49
CA GLN A 250 13.37 -23.00 -13.73
C GLN A 250 13.45 -22.77 -12.21
N ARG A 251 14.44 -21.98 -11.76
CA ARG A 251 14.55 -21.59 -10.34
C ARG A 251 13.33 -20.77 -9.90
N SER A 252 12.83 -19.89 -10.75
CA SER A 252 11.58 -19.14 -10.49
C SER A 252 10.39 -20.07 -10.24
N VAL A 253 10.22 -21.12 -11.06
CA VAL A 253 9.17 -22.13 -10.89
C VAL A 253 9.32 -22.86 -9.56
N GLN A 254 10.54 -23.30 -9.21
CA GLN A 254 10.81 -23.96 -7.93
C GLN A 254 10.40 -23.10 -6.74
N TYR A 255 10.70 -21.79 -6.76
CA TYR A 255 10.27 -20.90 -5.69
C TYR A 255 8.75 -20.68 -5.67
N HIS A 256 8.07 -20.64 -6.80
CA HIS A 256 6.60 -20.63 -6.81
C HIS A 256 6.00 -21.91 -6.20
N MET A 257 6.62 -23.08 -6.41
CA MET A 257 6.24 -24.32 -5.73
C MET A 257 6.47 -24.21 -4.22
N LYS A 258 7.63 -23.70 -3.78
CA LYS A 258 7.89 -23.44 -2.35
C LYS A 258 6.86 -22.51 -1.71
N VAL A 259 6.42 -21.45 -2.41
CA VAL A 259 5.34 -20.56 -1.92
C VAL A 259 4.03 -21.34 -1.76
N ALA A 260 3.65 -22.12 -2.76
CA ALA A 260 2.40 -22.88 -2.78
C ALA A 260 2.38 -23.98 -1.69
N ALA A 261 3.52 -24.61 -1.43
CA ALA A 261 3.69 -25.69 -0.47
C ALA A 261 3.47 -25.25 0.99
N ILE A 262 3.68 -23.98 1.32
CA ILE A 262 3.41 -23.46 2.66
C ILE A 262 1.88 -23.40 2.86
N PRO A 263 1.31 -24.13 3.84
CA PRO A 263 -0.14 -24.20 4.07
C PRO A 263 -0.63 -22.98 4.86
N HIS A 264 -0.40 -21.79 4.29
CA HIS A 264 -0.87 -20.52 4.84
C HIS A 264 -1.69 -19.79 3.78
N GLN A 265 -2.92 -19.41 4.12
CA GLN A 265 -3.81 -18.72 3.20
C GLN A 265 -3.40 -17.27 2.97
N SER A 266 -2.75 -17.02 1.85
CA SER A 266 -2.36 -15.67 1.42
C SER A 266 -2.63 -15.43 -0.06
N SER A 267 -2.61 -14.15 -0.43
CA SER A 267 -2.63 -13.74 -1.84
C SER A 267 -1.39 -14.24 -2.60
N PHE A 268 -0.23 -14.36 -1.94
CA PHE A 268 1.01 -14.89 -2.54
C PHE A 268 0.89 -16.38 -2.90
N ARG A 269 0.26 -17.17 -2.02
CA ARG A 269 -0.03 -18.59 -2.27
C ARG A 269 -0.93 -18.76 -3.49
N ARG A 270 -2.09 -18.11 -3.48
CA ARG A 270 -3.05 -18.13 -4.61
C ARG A 270 -2.41 -17.68 -5.92
N ASN A 271 -1.59 -16.62 -5.89
CA ASN A 271 -0.92 -16.12 -7.08
C ASN A 271 0.08 -17.16 -7.63
N SER A 272 0.89 -17.77 -6.75
CA SER A 272 1.88 -18.78 -7.18
C SER A 272 1.22 -20.02 -7.76
N ILE A 273 0.12 -20.51 -7.17
CA ILE A 273 -0.68 -21.61 -7.74
C ILE A 273 -1.18 -21.25 -9.14
N LYS A 274 -1.80 -20.08 -9.31
CA LYS A 274 -2.27 -19.59 -10.62
C LYS A 274 -1.14 -19.48 -11.66
N ILE A 275 0.06 -19.10 -11.24
CA ILE A 275 1.23 -19.05 -12.13
C ILE A 275 1.63 -20.46 -12.55
N LEU A 276 1.70 -21.41 -11.61
CA LEU A 276 2.04 -22.81 -11.89
C LEU A 276 1.02 -23.47 -12.83
N GLU A 277 -0.28 -23.26 -12.60
CA GLU A 277 -1.36 -23.72 -13.50
C GLU A 277 -1.20 -23.17 -14.92
N ARG A 278 -0.89 -21.87 -15.05
CA ARG A 278 -0.65 -21.25 -16.37
C ARG A 278 0.57 -21.84 -17.07
N ILE A 279 1.60 -22.21 -16.32
CA ILE A 279 2.81 -22.84 -16.86
C ILE A 279 2.50 -24.28 -17.29
N LYS A 280 1.74 -25.03 -16.48
CA LYS A 280 1.24 -26.38 -16.81
C LYS A 280 0.50 -26.39 -18.15
N ASN A 281 -0.35 -25.39 -18.39
CA ASN A 281 -1.11 -25.28 -19.63
C ASN A 281 -0.28 -24.94 -20.88
N ARG A 282 1.03 -24.62 -20.74
CA ARG A 282 1.95 -24.37 -21.84
C ARG A 282 2.82 -25.60 -22.07
N ARG A 283 2.53 -26.37 -23.13
CA ARG A 283 3.15 -27.68 -23.49
C ARG A 283 4.68 -27.73 -23.66
N SER A 284 5.42 -26.65 -23.42
CA SER A 284 6.84 -26.51 -23.74
C SER A 284 7.74 -26.26 -22.50
N ASN A 285 7.25 -26.46 -21.27
CA ASN A 285 8.08 -26.28 -20.07
C ASN A 285 8.79 -27.58 -19.64
N PRO A 286 10.13 -27.60 -19.47
CA PRO A 286 10.86 -28.77 -18.99
C PRO A 286 10.41 -29.29 -17.61
N MET A 287 9.80 -28.44 -16.78
CA MET A 287 9.31 -28.80 -15.44
C MET A 287 7.84 -29.25 -15.43
N LEU A 288 7.19 -29.42 -16.59
CA LEU A 288 5.75 -29.69 -16.70
C LEU A 288 5.29 -30.84 -15.80
N ARG A 289 5.91 -32.03 -15.93
CA ARG A 289 5.54 -33.21 -15.14
C ARG A 289 5.68 -32.96 -13.63
N GLY A 290 6.76 -32.31 -13.21
CA GLY A 290 6.97 -31.98 -11.79
C GLY A 290 5.97 -30.94 -11.26
N ILE A 291 5.47 -30.04 -12.10
CA ILE A 291 4.40 -29.10 -11.72
C ILE A 291 3.05 -29.84 -11.59
N GLU A 292 2.76 -30.78 -12.49
CA GLU A 292 1.53 -31.58 -12.46
C GLU A 292 1.44 -32.41 -11.18
N GLU A 293 2.47 -33.21 -10.91
CA GLU A 293 2.57 -34.04 -9.71
C GLU A 293 2.49 -33.18 -8.44
N PHE A 294 3.13 -32.00 -8.43
CA PHE A 294 3.07 -31.10 -7.28
C PHE A 294 1.67 -30.54 -7.04
N LEU A 295 0.97 -30.09 -8.09
CA LEU A 295 -0.37 -29.52 -7.94
C LEU A 295 -1.41 -30.57 -7.54
N GLU A 296 -1.26 -31.81 -8.00
CA GLU A 296 -2.14 -32.94 -7.62
C GLU A 296 -1.98 -33.32 -6.14
N ASN A 297 -0.77 -33.18 -5.59
CA ASN A 297 -0.46 -33.51 -4.19
C ASN A 297 -0.50 -32.29 -3.25
N LEU A 298 -0.94 -31.13 -3.75
CA LEU A 298 -0.90 -29.89 -2.96
C LEU A 298 -1.95 -29.93 -1.86
N GLN A 299 -1.52 -29.88 -0.60
CA GLN A 299 -2.42 -29.85 0.55
C GLN A 299 -3.34 -28.62 0.52
N GLU A 300 -4.61 -28.85 0.85
CA GLU A 300 -5.54 -27.77 1.18
C GLU A 300 -5.13 -27.12 2.50
N PRO A 301 -5.32 -25.79 2.61
CA PRO A 301 -4.89 -25.00 3.77
C PRO A 301 -5.55 -25.34 5.10
#